data_AF-A0A955JDN6-F1
#
_entry.id   AF-A0A955JDN6-F1
#
_cell.length_a   1.000
_cell.length_b   1.000
_cell.length_c   1.000
_cell.angle_alpha   90.00
_cell.angle_beta   90.00
_cell.angle_gamma   90.00
#
_symmetry.space_group_name_H-M   'P 1'
#
loop_
_entity.id
_entity.type
_entity.pdbx_description
1 polymer ?
#
loop_
_entity_poly.entity_id
_entity_poly.type
_entity_poly.pdbx_seq_one_letter_code
_entity_poly.pdbx_strand_id
1 'polypeptide(L)'
;MLRIQDQPELRRTAEILSRFRESEGRLVVLTGAGISAESGIPTFRGKDGFWTRGSEAYRPEDIATFAYFQREPDVVRDWYLERLESCRDARPNAAHEALVRLEAGLQDRFLLVTQNVDDLH
;
A
#
# COMPACT_ATOMS: atom_id res chain seq x y z
N MET A 1 -3.68 31.53 -0.78
CA MET A 1 -2.67 30.54 -1.23
C MET A 1 -1.67 30.39 -0.09
N LEU A 2 -1.76 29.33 0.71
CA LEU A 2 -0.90 29.10 1.88
C LEU A 2 0.54 28.86 1.41
N ARG A 3 1.52 29.61 1.95
CA ARG A 3 2.93 29.45 1.59
C ARG A 3 3.49 28.24 2.36
N ILE A 4 4.39 27.47 1.75
CA ILE A 4 5.08 26.34 2.40
C ILE A 4 5.75 26.76 3.73
N GLN A 5 6.13 28.04 3.86
CA GLN A 5 6.71 28.62 5.08
C GLN A 5 5.80 28.56 6.31
N ASP A 6 4.47 28.47 6.12
CA ASP A 6 3.48 28.47 7.20
C ASP A 6 3.13 27.04 7.69
N GLN A 7 3.79 26.00 7.16
CA GLN A 7 3.57 24.60 7.55
C GLN A 7 4.88 23.94 8.00
N PRO A 8 5.12 23.86 9.33
CA PRO A 8 6.37 23.34 9.90
C PRO A 8 6.74 21.94 9.40
N GLU A 9 5.74 21.09 9.16
CA GLU A 9 5.93 19.73 8.64
C GLU A 9 6.44 19.72 7.19
N LEU A 10 5.87 20.57 6.33
CA LEU A 10 6.34 20.69 4.94
C LEU A 10 7.76 21.23 4.88
N ARG A 11 8.13 22.17 5.76
CA ARG A 11 9.49 22.68 5.87
C ARG A 11 10.48 21.58 6.26
N ARG A 12 10.14 20.79 7.29
CA ARG A 12 10.99 19.67 7.74
C ARG A 12 11.17 18.63 6.63
N THR A 13 10.10 18.29 5.92
CA THR A 13 10.17 17.38 4.76
C THR A 13 11.09 17.93 3.67
N ALA A 14 10.95 19.21 3.31
CA ALA A 14 11.81 19.84 2.32
C ALA A 14 13.30 19.83 2.72
N GLU A 15 13.61 20.08 4.00
CA GLU A 15 14.98 20.03 4.51
C GLU A 15 15.57 18.60 4.42
N ILE A 16 14.79 17.57 4.75
CA ILE A 16 15.21 16.16 4.62
C ILE A 16 15.48 15.82 3.15
N LEU A 17 14.58 16.22 2.24
CA LEU A 17 14.72 15.94 0.81
C LEU A 17 15.92 16.65 0.19
N SER A 18 16.21 17.90 0.58
CA SER A 18 17.40 18.62 0.12
C SER A 18 18.69 17.90 0.55
N ARG A 19 18.78 17.48 1.82
CA ARG A 19 19.92 16.71 2.32
C ARG A 19 20.08 15.36 1.61
N PHE A 20 18.97 14.68 1.33
CA PHE A 20 19.00 13.43 0.59
C PHE A 20 19.51 13.63 -0.85
N ARG A 21 19.05 14.69 -1.54
CA ARG A 21 19.50 15.03 -2.91
C ARG A 21 20.98 15.36 -3.00
N GLU A 22 21.53 15.99 -1.97
CA GLU A 22 22.97 16.31 -1.88
C GLU A 22 23.83 15.11 -1.42
N SER A 23 23.20 13.99 -1.07
CA SER A 23 23.87 12.78 -0.60
C SER A 23 23.88 11.67 -1.67
N GLU A 24 24.78 10.70 -1.51
CA GLU A 24 24.73 9.40 -2.21
C GLU A 24 23.89 8.35 -1.45
N GLY A 25 22.96 8.80 -0.59
CA GLY A 25 22.14 7.93 0.23
C GLY A 25 21.14 7.08 -0.56
N ARG A 26 20.72 5.95 0.02
CA ARG A 26 19.66 5.09 -0.51
C ARG A 26 18.29 5.48 0.05
N LEU A 27 17.25 5.37 -0.78
CA LEU A 27 15.85 5.56 -0.40
C LEU A 27 15.16 4.20 -0.29
N VAL A 28 14.59 3.92 0.89
CA VAL A 28 13.69 2.78 1.10
C VAL A 28 12.27 3.31 1.25
N VAL A 29 11.35 2.80 0.44
CA VAL A 29 9.92 3.09 0.56
C VAL A 29 9.21 1.85 1.09
N LEU A 30 8.51 2.02 2.21
CA LEU A 30 7.61 0.99 2.76
C LEU A 30 6.17 1.36 2.43
N THR A 31 5.48 0.49 1.70
CA THR A 31 4.06 0.71 1.34
C THR A 31 3.15 -0.33 1.99
N GLY A 32 1.87 0.01 2.04
CA GLY A 32 0.78 -0.87 2.49
C GLY A 32 -0.53 -0.43 1.84
N ALA A 33 -1.64 -1.05 2.23
CA ALA A 33 -2.90 -0.99 1.47
C ALA A 33 -3.44 0.43 1.22
N GLY A 34 -3.05 1.41 2.04
CA GLY A 34 -3.42 2.81 1.84
C GLY A 34 -2.99 3.39 0.50
N ILE A 35 -1.88 2.92 -0.10
CA ILE A 35 -1.44 3.40 -1.41
C ILE A 35 -2.39 2.99 -2.54
N SER A 36 -3.10 1.86 -2.38
CA SER A 36 -4.04 1.30 -3.37
C SER A 36 -5.48 1.79 -3.17
N ALA A 37 -5.76 2.56 -2.12
CA ALA A 37 -7.10 3.04 -1.82
C ALA A 37 -7.70 3.87 -2.96
N GLU A 38 -6.89 4.76 -3.57
CA GLU A 38 -7.31 5.57 -4.72
C GLU A 38 -7.47 4.76 -6.01
N SER A 39 -6.99 3.52 -6.04
CA SER A 39 -7.21 2.56 -7.13
C SER A 39 -8.52 1.77 -6.98
N GLY A 40 -9.34 2.10 -5.98
CA GLY A 40 -10.61 1.42 -5.71
C GLY A 40 -10.47 0.14 -4.88
N ILE A 41 -9.27 -0.20 -4.42
CA ILE A 41 -9.02 -1.37 -3.59
C ILE A 41 -9.30 -1.02 -2.12
N PRO A 42 -10.24 -1.69 -1.43
CA PRO A 42 -10.49 -1.44 -0.02
C PRO A 42 -9.24 -1.70 0.82
N THR A 43 -8.90 -0.75 1.70
CA THR A 43 -7.83 -0.99 2.67
C THR A 43 -8.23 -2.10 3.62
N PHE A 44 -7.27 -2.74 4.28
CA PHE A 44 -7.61 -3.77 5.27
C PHE A 44 -8.39 -3.15 6.44
N ARG A 45 -7.81 -2.14 7.13
CA ARG A 45 -8.32 -1.61 8.41
C ARG A 45 -9.17 -0.32 8.29
N GLY A 46 -9.45 0.17 7.08
CA GLY A 46 -10.21 1.41 6.89
C GLY A 46 -11.72 1.23 7.13
N LYS A 47 -12.45 2.35 7.14
CA LYS A 47 -13.91 2.38 7.38
C LYS A 47 -14.69 1.48 6.41
N ASP A 48 -14.25 1.42 5.15
CA ASP A 48 -14.83 0.57 4.10
C ASP A 48 -14.00 -0.70 3.84
N GLY A 49 -13.11 -1.03 4.79
CA GLY A 49 -12.13 -2.08 4.63
C GLY A 49 -12.66 -3.49 4.86
N PHE A 50 -11.86 -4.48 4.51
CA PHE A 50 -12.18 -5.90 4.71
C PHE A 50 -12.45 -6.27 6.18
N TRP A 51 -12.06 -5.43 7.14
CA TRP A 51 -12.36 -5.62 8.56
C TRP A 51 -13.77 -5.22 8.95
N THR A 52 -14.35 -4.19 8.32
CA THR A 52 -15.74 -3.76 8.54
C THR A 52 -16.72 -4.52 7.66
N ARG A 53 -16.26 -5.01 6.49
CA ARG A 53 -17.01 -5.90 5.60
C ARG A 53 -16.78 -7.39 5.84
N GLY A 54 -15.92 -7.74 6.80
CA GLY A 54 -15.60 -9.14 7.13
C GLY A 54 -16.89 -9.95 7.21
N SER A 55 -16.90 -11.09 6.52
CA SER A 55 -18.06 -11.98 6.43
C SER A 55 -18.76 -12.03 7.78
N GLU A 56 -20.09 -12.08 7.80
CA GLU A 56 -20.86 -12.17 9.06
C GLU A 56 -20.34 -13.27 10.03
N ALA A 57 -19.45 -14.16 9.56
CA ALA A 57 -18.78 -15.22 10.26
C ALA A 57 -17.30 -15.00 10.71
N TYR A 58 -16.42 -14.22 10.05
CA TYR A 58 -14.95 -14.21 10.37
C TYR A 58 -14.21 -12.89 10.11
N ARG A 59 -13.20 -12.59 10.95
CA ARG A 59 -12.29 -11.45 10.75
C ARG A 59 -11.10 -11.82 9.87
N PRO A 60 -10.51 -10.88 9.11
CA PRO A 60 -9.40 -11.18 8.21
C PRO A 60 -8.15 -11.81 8.86
N GLU A 61 -7.84 -11.46 10.12
CA GLU A 61 -6.73 -12.05 10.88
C GLU A 61 -6.98 -13.50 11.30
N ASP A 62 -8.24 -13.93 11.35
CA ASP A 62 -8.59 -15.31 11.70
C ASP A 62 -8.46 -16.21 10.46
N ILE A 63 -8.98 -15.74 9.32
CA ILE A 63 -9.02 -16.49 8.06
C ILE A 63 -7.68 -16.52 7.31
N ALA A 64 -6.88 -15.45 7.40
CA ALA A 64 -5.59 -15.35 6.70
C ALA A 64 -4.44 -16.06 7.45
N THR A 65 -4.72 -17.24 8.01
CA THR A 65 -3.73 -18.06 8.72
C THR A 65 -3.60 -19.43 8.08
N PHE A 66 -2.38 -20.00 8.13
CA PHE A 66 -2.14 -21.35 7.63
C PHE A 66 -2.97 -22.40 8.38
N ALA A 67 -3.16 -22.22 9.69
CA ALA A 67 -3.99 -23.11 10.52
C ALA A 67 -5.46 -23.10 10.07
N TYR A 68 -6.02 -21.94 9.73
CA TYR A 68 -7.38 -21.85 9.20
C TYR A 68 -7.47 -22.49 7.82
N PHE A 69 -6.49 -22.25 6.93
CA PHE A 69 -6.43 -22.90 5.62
C PHE A 69 -6.38 -24.43 5.71
N GLN A 70 -5.64 -24.98 6.68
CA GLN A 70 -5.62 -26.43 6.89
C GLN A 70 -6.96 -27.00 7.37
N ARG A 71 -7.76 -26.20 8.08
CA ARG A 71 -9.07 -26.63 8.61
C ARG A 71 -10.19 -26.45 7.60
N GLU A 72 -10.24 -25.30 6.92
CA GLU A 72 -11.32 -24.84 6.04
C GLU A 72 -10.76 -24.25 4.73
N PRO A 73 -10.09 -25.05 3.88
CA PRO A 73 -9.40 -24.55 2.69
C PRO A 73 -10.34 -23.90 1.67
N ASP A 74 -11.58 -24.39 1.54
CA ASP A 74 -12.57 -23.85 0.62
C ASP A 74 -13.02 -22.44 1.05
N VAL A 75 -13.25 -22.21 2.35
CA VAL A 75 -13.62 -20.89 2.89
C VAL A 75 -12.50 -19.87 2.65
N VAL A 76 -11.25 -20.27 2.88
CA VAL A 76 -10.09 -19.41 2.62
C VAL A 76 -9.96 -19.10 1.13
N ARG A 77 -10.11 -20.12 0.26
CA ARG A 77 -10.06 -19.94 -1.19
C ARG A 77 -11.12 -18.94 -1.64
N ASP A 78 -12.37 -19.14 -1.24
CA ASP A 78 -13.48 -18.31 -1.70
C ASP A 78 -13.29 -16.85 -1.23
N TRP A 79 -12.82 -16.66 0.00
CA TRP A 79 -12.45 -15.33 0.51
C TRP A 79 -11.32 -14.65 -0.29
N TYR A 80 -10.30 -15.40 -0.72
CA TYR A 80 -9.24 -14.86 -1.57
C TYR A 80 -9.72 -14.62 -3.02
N LEU A 81 -10.64 -15.43 -3.55
CA LEU A 81 -11.22 -15.22 -4.87
C LEU A 81 -12.02 -13.92 -4.93
N GLU A 82 -12.85 -13.63 -3.92
CA GLU A 82 -13.56 -12.35 -3.81
C GLU A 82 -12.59 -11.16 -3.80
N ARG A 83 -11.44 -11.29 -3.10
CA ARG A 83 -10.41 -10.25 -3.09
C ARG A 83 -9.75 -10.08 -4.44
N LEU A 84 -9.40 -11.16 -5.12
CA LEU A 84 -8.85 -11.11 -6.48
C LEU A 84 -9.84 -10.44 -7.44
N GLU A 85 -11.14 -10.75 -7.32
CA GLU A 85 -12.17 -10.11 -8.11
C GLU A 85 -12.27 -8.61 -7.81
N SER A 86 -12.15 -8.20 -6.55
CA SER A 86 -12.14 -6.77 -6.17
C SER A 86 -10.96 -5.98 -6.73
N CYS A 87 -9.85 -6.65 -7.04
CA CYS A 87 -8.66 -6.04 -7.64
C CYS A 87 -8.67 -6.11 -9.18
N ARG A 88 -9.59 -6.86 -9.80
CA ARG A 88 -9.52 -7.25 -11.22
C ARG A 88 -9.38 -6.08 -12.19
N ASP A 89 -10.10 -5.00 -11.95
CA ASP A 89 -10.12 -3.81 -12.81
C ASP A 89 -9.31 -2.64 -12.22
N ALA A 90 -8.66 -2.86 -11.06
CA ALA A 90 -7.85 -1.83 -10.41
C ALA A 90 -6.62 -1.53 -11.28
N ARG A 91 -6.21 -0.26 -11.27
CA ARG A 91 -5.02 0.21 -11.99
C ARG A 91 -4.09 0.98 -11.05
N PRO A 92 -2.78 1.01 -11.32
CA PRO A 92 -1.86 1.88 -10.60
C PRO A 92 -2.36 3.33 -10.65
N ASN A 93 -2.31 4.00 -9.50
CA ASN A 93 -2.71 5.41 -9.38
C ASN A 93 -1.48 6.33 -9.36
N ALA A 94 -1.70 7.64 -9.17
CA ALA A 94 -0.65 8.65 -9.18
C ALA A 94 0.48 8.39 -8.17
N ALA A 95 0.19 7.73 -7.03
CA ALA A 95 1.21 7.36 -6.05
C ALA A 95 2.11 6.24 -6.56
N HIS A 96 1.55 5.22 -7.22
CA HIS A 96 2.32 4.14 -7.85
C HIS A 96 3.21 4.69 -8.97
N GLU A 97 2.67 5.54 -9.83
CA GLU A 97 3.44 6.20 -10.89
C GLU A 97 4.56 7.09 -10.33
N ALA A 98 4.36 7.71 -9.17
CA ALA A 98 5.40 8.50 -8.51
C ALA A 98 6.56 7.61 -8.04
N LEU A 99 6.29 6.38 -7.58
CA LEU A 99 7.33 5.42 -7.23
C LEU A 99 8.13 4.98 -8.45
N VAL A 100 7.48 4.72 -9.59
CA VAL A 100 8.16 4.41 -10.85
C VAL A 100 9.11 5.54 -11.27
N ARG A 101 8.67 6.80 -11.14
CA ARG A 101 9.54 7.96 -11.45
C ARG A 101 10.72 8.08 -10.47
N LEU A 102 10.52 7.77 -9.19
CA LEU A 102 11.59 7.76 -8.20
C LEU A 102 12.60 6.66 -8.48
N GLU A 103 12.15 5.44 -8.78
CA GLU A 103 13.01 4.32 -9.14
C GLU A 103 13.84 4.65 -10.38
N ALA A 104 13.23 5.17 -11.44
CA ALA A 104 13.94 5.57 -12.65
C ALA A 104 15.03 6.63 -12.39
N GLY A 105 14.78 7.56 -11.46
CA GLY A 105 15.73 8.63 -11.12
C GLY A 105 16.82 8.23 -10.13
N LEU A 106 16.58 7.23 -9.27
CA LEU A 106 17.49 6.81 -8.20
C LEU A 106 18.22 5.50 -8.50
N GLN A 107 17.74 4.71 -9.45
CA GLN A 107 18.35 3.46 -9.90
C GLN A 107 18.63 2.52 -8.71
N ASP A 108 19.87 2.06 -8.54
CA ASP A 108 20.31 1.14 -7.48
C ASP A 108 20.20 1.73 -6.06
N ARG A 109 19.92 3.02 -5.95
CA ARG A 109 19.67 3.71 -4.68
C ARG A 109 18.22 3.64 -4.23
N PHE A 110 17.32 2.99 -4.98
CA PHE A 110 15.91 2.83 -4.62
C PHE A 110 15.59 1.38 -4.21
N LEU A 111 14.81 1.23 -3.14
CA LEU A 111 14.21 -0.05 -2.75
C LEU A 111 12.76 0.17 -2.33
N LEU A 112 11.85 -0.51 -3.02
CA LEU A 112 10.45 -0.61 -2.63
C LEU A 112 10.22 -1.91 -1.86
N VAL A 113 9.59 -1.81 -0.70
CA VAL A 113 9.10 -2.96 0.07
C VAL A 113 7.60 -2.76 0.30
N THR A 114 6.80 -3.66 -0.23
CA THR A 114 5.34 -3.58 -0.13
C THR A 114 4.77 -4.68 0.75
N GLN A 115 3.72 -4.34 1.50
CA GLN A 115 2.86 -5.30 2.20
C GLN A 115 1.68 -5.76 1.33
N ASN A 116 1.49 -5.15 0.16
CA ASN A 116 0.34 -5.41 -0.70
C ASN A 116 0.52 -6.68 -1.52
N VAL A 117 -0.61 -7.26 -1.90
CA VAL A 117 -0.71 -8.46 -2.75
C VAL A 117 -1.70 -8.21 -3.89
N ASP A 118 -1.76 -6.98 -4.38
CA ASP A 118 -2.71 -6.47 -5.37
C ASP A 118 -2.11 -6.30 -6.78
N ASP A 119 -0.80 -6.52 -6.93
CA ASP A 119 -0.07 -6.47 -8.21
C ASP A 119 -0.08 -5.09 -8.90
N LEU A 120 -0.22 -4.01 -8.13
CA LEU A 120 -0.22 -2.62 -8.66
C LEU A 120 1.16 -1.93 -8.68
N HIS A 121 2.17 -2.54 -8.06
CA HIS A 121 3.55 -2.04 -8.04
C HIS A 121 4.36 -2.58 -9.20
#